data_AF-A0A2R7MCC9-F1
#
_entry.id   AF-A0A2R7MCC9-F1
#
_cell.length_a   1.000
_cell.length_b   1.000
_cell.length_c   1.000
_cell.angle_alpha   90.00
_cell.angle_beta   90.00
_cell.angle_gamma   90.00
#
_symmetry.space_group_name_H-M   'P 1'
#
loop_
_entity.id
_entity.type
_entity.pdbx_description
1 polymer ?
#
loop_
_entity_poly.entity_id
_entity_poly.type
_entity_poly.pdbx_seq_one_letter_code
_entity_poly.pdbx_strand_id
1 'polypeptide(L)'
;MFPDVPRLQEPTKERKKRRKCTLFSQKENNRRYRLHRKVRKLALEGVKLYVRKRVIELPVMFELDDYPALKELIYDFKYQAPTEFLPLKR
;
A
#
# COMPACT_ATOMS: atom_id res chain seq x y z
N MET A 1 51.69 -35.18 13.17
CA MET A 1 50.42 -35.51 12.47
C MET A 1 49.29 -34.99 13.32
N PHE A 2 48.47 -34.06 12.80
CA PHE A 2 47.30 -33.56 13.53
C PHE A 2 46.14 -34.56 13.36
N PRO A 3 45.30 -34.79 14.39
CA PRO A 3 44.18 -35.71 14.25
C PRO A 3 43.09 -35.08 13.35
N ASP A 4 42.53 -35.88 12.44
CA ASP A 4 41.40 -35.48 11.61
C ASP A 4 40.16 -35.29 12.49
N VAL A 5 39.80 -34.02 12.72
CA VAL A 5 38.58 -33.65 13.43
C VAL A 5 37.39 -33.89 12.50
N PRO A 6 36.38 -34.70 12.88
CA PRO A 6 35.22 -34.94 12.04
C PRO A 6 34.45 -33.63 11.86
N ARG A 7 34.26 -33.22 10.59
CA ARG A 7 33.52 -32.00 10.24
C ARG A 7 32.07 -32.17 10.65
N LEU A 8 31.68 -31.49 11.74
CA LEU A 8 30.28 -31.37 12.16
C LEU A 8 29.48 -30.75 11.02
N GLN A 9 28.54 -31.53 10.48
CA GLN A 9 27.67 -31.11 9.38
C GLN A 9 26.72 -30.04 9.93
N GLU A 10 26.85 -28.80 9.48
CA GLU A 10 25.96 -27.72 9.92
C GLU A 10 24.50 -28.07 9.54
N PRO A 11 23.53 -27.88 10.46
CA PRO A 11 22.14 -28.14 10.14
C PRO A 11 21.70 -27.22 9.00
N THR A 12 21.10 -27.82 7.96
CA THR A 12 20.65 -27.08 6.79
C THR A 12 19.62 -26.04 7.23
N LYS A 13 19.93 -24.76 7.02
CA LYS A 13 19.06 -23.64 7.43
C LYS A 13 17.74 -23.71 6.65
N GLU A 14 16.71 -24.29 7.23
CA GLU A 14 15.37 -24.32 6.64
C GLU A 14 14.82 -22.90 6.50
N ARG A 15 14.69 -22.44 5.25
CA ARG A 15 14.08 -21.14 4.95
C ARG A 15 12.57 -21.24 5.18
N LYS A 16 12.06 -20.54 6.20
CA LYS A 16 10.60 -20.40 6.43
C LYS A 16 9.91 -19.94 5.14
N LYS A 17 8.83 -20.63 4.73
CA LYS A 17 7.99 -20.21 3.58
C LYS A 17 7.50 -18.78 3.80
N ARG A 18 7.94 -17.83 2.97
CA ARG A 18 7.39 -16.48 2.95
C ARG A 18 5.93 -16.57 2.52
N ARG A 19 4.99 -16.25 3.42
CA ARG A 19 3.59 -16.02 3.04
C ARG A 19 3.59 -14.86 2.04
N LYS A 20 3.12 -15.09 0.81
CA LYS A 20 2.91 -13.99 -0.16
C LYS A 20 1.77 -13.14 0.38
N CYS A 21 2.10 -12.14 1.22
CA CYS A 21 1.18 -11.08 1.61
C CYS A 21 0.92 -10.21 0.38
N THR A 22 -0.02 -10.60 -0.45
CA THR A 22 -0.55 -9.71 -1.48
C THR A 22 -2.06 -9.78 -1.41
N LEU A 23 -2.65 -8.87 -0.64
CA LEU A 23 -4.11 -8.60 -0.61
C LEU A 23 -4.68 -8.35 -2.02
N PHE A 24 -3.82 -8.04 -3.00
CA PHE A 24 -4.14 -7.73 -4.38
C PHE A 24 -3.16 -8.43 -5.31
N SER A 25 -3.67 -8.95 -6.44
CA SER A 25 -2.88 -9.45 -7.55
C SER A 25 -1.94 -8.39 -8.14
N GLN A 26 -0.98 -8.81 -8.97
CA GLN A 26 -0.08 -7.89 -9.66
C GLN A 26 -0.85 -6.90 -10.56
N LYS A 27 -1.91 -7.37 -11.24
CA LYS A 27 -2.76 -6.55 -12.12
C LYS A 27 -3.48 -5.46 -11.32
N GLU A 28 -4.06 -5.82 -10.18
CA GLU A 28 -4.74 -4.88 -9.28
C GLU A 28 -3.78 -3.87 -8.67
N ASN A 29 -2.58 -4.29 -8.26
CA ASN A 29 -1.56 -3.37 -7.77
C ASN A 29 -1.11 -2.38 -8.86
N ASN A 30 -0.92 -2.85 -10.09
CA ASN A 30 -0.59 -1.97 -11.21
C ASN A 30 -1.71 -0.95 -11.48
N ARG A 31 -2.97 -1.37 -11.43
CA ARG A 31 -4.15 -0.49 -11.55
C ARG A 31 -4.16 0.56 -10.43
N ARG A 32 -4.03 0.14 -9.17
CA ARG A 32 -3.95 1.02 -7.99
C ARG A 32 -2.83 2.05 -8.10
N TYR A 33 -1.64 1.63 -8.53
CA TYR A 33 -0.51 2.54 -8.75
C TYR A 33 -0.81 3.58 -9.85
N ARG A 34 -1.47 3.20 -10.94
CA ARG A 34 -1.90 4.14 -11.99
C ARG A 34 -2.90 5.16 -11.46
N LEU A 35 -3.87 4.74 -10.65
CA LEU A 35 -4.82 5.66 -10.00
C LEU A 35 -4.10 6.67 -9.11
N HIS A 36 -3.16 6.23 -8.28
CA HIS A 36 -2.38 7.15 -7.45
C HIS A 36 -1.67 8.23 -8.28
N ARG A 37 -1.08 7.84 -9.42
CA ARG A 37 -0.43 8.80 -10.32
C ARG A 37 -1.43 9.78 -10.93
N LYS A 38 -2.62 9.32 -11.33
CA LYS A 38 -3.69 10.19 -11.84
C LYS A 38 -4.13 11.20 -10.77
N VAL A 39 -4.45 10.73 -9.56
CA VAL A 39 -4.89 11.59 -8.46
C VAL A 39 -3.82 12.63 -8.09
N ARG A 40 -2.55 12.24 -8.04
CA ARG A 40 -1.45 13.20 -7.80
C ARG A 40 -1.28 14.22 -8.93
N LYS A 41 -1.50 13.81 -10.18
CA LYS A 41 -1.39 14.70 -11.34
C LYS A 41 -2.50 15.76 -11.38
N LEU A 42 -3.68 15.45 -10.83
CA LEU A 42 -4.80 16.39 -10.77
C LEU A 42 -4.51 17.59 -9.85
N ALA A 43 -3.49 17.53 -8.98
CA ALA A 43 -3.06 18.63 -8.12
C ALA A 43 -4.21 19.30 -7.34
N LEU A 44 -5.18 18.50 -6.90
CA LEU A 44 -6.36 18.97 -6.20
C LEU A 44 -5.98 19.65 -4.88
N GLU A 45 -6.31 20.92 -4.76
CA GLU A 45 -6.11 21.67 -3.53
C GLU A 45 -6.93 21.05 -2.39
N GLY A 46 -6.28 20.82 -1.24
CA GLY A 46 -6.93 20.23 -0.06
C GLY A 46 -7.09 18.71 -0.06
N VAL A 47 -6.83 18.00 -1.17
CA VAL A 47 -6.89 16.53 -1.21
C VAL A 47 -5.52 15.93 -0.92
N LYS A 48 -5.41 15.11 0.15
CA LYS A 48 -4.16 14.42 0.50
C LYS A 48 -4.31 12.91 0.40
N LEU A 49 -3.47 12.30 -0.44
CA LEU A 49 -3.44 10.85 -0.68
C LEU A 49 -2.33 10.16 0.13
N TYR A 50 -2.71 9.43 1.18
CA TYR A 50 -1.80 8.63 2.02
C TYR A 50 -1.78 7.16 1.57
N VAL A 51 -0.97 6.86 0.56
CA VAL A 51 -0.88 5.53 -0.07
C VAL A 51 -0.61 4.38 0.91
N ARG A 52 0.31 4.56 1.87
CA ARG A 52 0.67 3.51 2.84
C ARG A 52 -0.46 3.22 3.82
N LYS A 53 -1.18 4.26 4.25
CA LYS A 53 -2.29 4.17 5.19
C LYS A 53 -3.62 3.83 4.52
N ARG A 54 -3.69 3.92 3.18
CA ARG A 54 -4.92 3.81 2.38
C ARG A 54 -5.98 4.81 2.83
N VAL A 55 -5.54 6.02 3.13
CA VAL A 55 -6.39 7.14 3.56
C VAL A 55 -6.33 8.24 2.50
N ILE A 56 -7.48 8.82 2.19
CA ILE A 56 -7.64 9.97 1.31
C ILE A 56 -8.34 11.04 2.14
N GLU A 57 -7.61 12.10 2.50
CA GLU A 57 -8.24 13.26 3.11
C GLU A 57 -8.92 14.06 2.01
N LEU A 58 -10.22 14.26 2.17
CA LEU A 58 -11.06 15.04 1.26
C LEU A 58 -11.60 16.27 2.01
N PRO A 59 -11.67 17.44 1.36
CA PRO A 59 -12.36 18.58 1.94
C PRO A 59 -13.87 18.30 2.05
N VAL A 60 -14.53 18.99 3.00
CA VAL A 60 -15.96 18.76 3.33
C VAL A 60 -16.89 18.94 2.13
N MET A 61 -16.60 19.92 1.27
CA MET A 61 -17.40 20.22 0.07
C MET A 61 -16.75 19.65 -1.21
N PHE A 62 -16.20 18.44 -1.15
CA PHE A 62 -15.56 17.83 -2.30
C PHE A 62 -16.55 16.99 -3.12
N GLU A 63 -16.79 17.39 -4.37
CA GLU A 63 -17.61 16.63 -5.32
C GLU A 63 -16.81 15.44 -5.87
N LEU A 64 -17.17 14.23 -5.43
CA LEU A 64 -16.43 13.01 -5.77
C LEU A 64 -16.70 12.50 -7.20
N ASP A 65 -17.83 12.89 -7.79
CA ASP A 65 -18.31 12.34 -9.06
C ASP A 65 -17.48 12.79 -10.26
N ASP A 66 -16.88 13.98 -10.20
CA ASP A 66 -15.95 14.48 -11.22
C ASP A 66 -14.62 13.71 -11.25
N TYR A 67 -14.33 12.91 -10.22
CA TYR A 67 -13.05 12.24 -10.04
C TYR A 67 -13.18 10.72 -9.97
N PRO A 68 -13.39 10.04 -11.11
CA PRO A 68 -13.59 8.60 -11.15
C PRO A 68 -12.39 7.81 -10.58
N ALA A 69 -11.17 8.36 -10.67
CA ALA A 69 -9.98 7.73 -10.10
C ALA A 69 -9.97 7.72 -8.55
N LEU A 70 -10.53 8.75 -7.92
CA LEU A 70 -10.70 8.83 -6.46
C LEU A 70 -11.80 7.87 -6.00
N LYS A 71 -12.93 7.88 -6.71
CA LYS A 71 -14.05 6.95 -6.52
C LYS A 71 -13.58 5.50 -6.54
N GLU A 72 -12.79 5.13 -7.54
CA GLU A 72 -12.24 3.77 -7.67
C GLU A 72 -11.32 3.39 -6.48
N LEU A 73 -10.47 4.31 -6.01
CA LEU A 73 -9.63 4.05 -4.84
C LEU A 73 -10.46 3.80 -3.57
N ILE A 74 -11.54 4.56 -3.38
CA ILE A 74 -12.41 4.46 -2.21
C ILE A 74 -13.26 3.19 -2.27
N TYR A 75 -13.96 2.95 -3.37
CA TYR A 75 -14.94 1.86 -3.47
C TYR A 75 -14.33 0.50 -3.84
N ASP A 76 -13.48 0.43 -4.87
CA ASP A 76 -12.88 -0.83 -5.32
C ASP A 76 -11.73 -1.23 -4.41
N PHE A 77 -10.83 -0.27 -4.15
CA PHE A 77 -9.64 -0.51 -3.34
C PHE A 77 -9.83 -0.21 -1.86
N LYS A 78 -11.06 0.04 -1.39
CA LYS A 78 -11.42 0.20 0.03
C LYS A 78 -10.52 1.19 0.78
N TYR A 79 -10.22 2.34 0.17
CA TYR A 79 -9.52 3.43 0.87
C TYR A 79 -10.50 4.12 1.83
N GLN A 80 -9.99 4.51 2.98
CA GLN A 80 -10.74 5.34 3.91
C GLN A 80 -10.73 6.79 3.40
N ALA A 81 -11.88 7.44 3.43
CA ALA A 81 -12.03 8.83 3.02
C ALA A 81 -12.60 9.68 4.17
N PRO A 82 -11.80 9.93 5.22
CA PRO A 82 -12.25 10.79 6.32
C PRO A 82 -12.45 12.21 5.80
N THR A 83 -13.66 12.73 6.01
CA THR A 83 -14.04 14.12 5.71
C THR A 83 -13.53 15.09 6.79
N GLU A 84 -13.26 14.58 7.99
CA GLU A 84 -12.67 15.33 9.09
C GLU A 84 -11.16 15.05 9.17
N PHE A 85 -10.36 16.11 9.31
CA PHE A 85 -8.90 16.00 9.41
C PHE A 85 -8.53 15.24 10.69
N LEU A 86 -8.11 13.98 10.54
CA LEU A 86 -7.58 13.19 11.66
C LEU A 86 -6.15 13.65 11.96
N PRO A 87 -5.86 14.27 13.11
CA PRO A 87 -4.51 14.69 13.43
C PRO A 87 -3.61 13.46 13.51
N LEU A 88 -2.63 13.40 12.60
CA LEU A 88 -1.57 12.40 12.60
C LEU A 88 -0.70 12.60 13.85
N LYS A 89 -0.99 11.88 14.95
CA LYS A 89 -0.02 11.71 16.04
C LYS A 89 1.25 11.09 15.42
N ARG A 90 2.34 11.84 15.45
CA ARG A 90 3.67 11.44 14.99
C ARG A 90 4.31 10.49 15.99
#